data_AF-A0A654IMI6-F1
#
_entry.id   AF-A0A654IMI6-F1
#
_cell.length_a   1.000
_cell.length_b   1.000
_cell.length_c   1.000
_cell.angle_alpha   90.00
_cell.angle_beta   90.00
_cell.angle_gamma   90.00
#
_symmetry.space_group_name_H-M   'P 1'
#
loop_
_entity.id
_entity.type
_entity.pdbx_description
1 polymer ?
#
loop_
_entity_poly.entity_id
_entity_poly.type
_entity_poly.pdbx_seq_one_letter_code
_entity_poly.pdbx_strand_id
1 'polypeptide(L)'
;MRRKLLGLSAMTFTVAAPFVAIACSTTSSSNRVLFSLAQGSGWPLALSLKPLVKYYNETFKNDKDFVPVKFQFADNKNNDPDVETHNIYSEFGLIKKVKENMETGNTKALPNIILGAQSGAYVINQDQRLLDVSDQGINKDLFSKKIGDLHSVLVGQSNTNKLYNIPFDNADTDSVHFNLKLMKKMFDLIEEGGGKVNHELDIYKKAQESENSGKGNKIPEKSIWYALEVKTKGTNSTNGTTTNNGSLKDINVTDKTFQSIKELRDLASRFVSGIKINESKVTKDTLSGEVFSIDYQEDVFYKELHSKIEKNKSIFELETNSDNKPPKVKYNLVNDGTIKQEFQTLWKEWSESIKREENKKHGELDKKVFQSMKFMANADKEWGSWNIFRFQSAFSLAASVGAHQNKISQLTRNHPYFGDDIKKDTNFETVNAKEADVFMDSQITPSIAKNNSGSNNNQGIFHEGGSSIIPINVGNEKLNNGTKKFLKWIYTGANKNNEENWLTLAKTSGYIMPLKSVVNKETLSKLEKMVKELEDRLLKSQDISKEKEYFTLNMLRSSLLSLKSLVKLEEDKVIAKAVATDDNTAQITGLVSNGLIKQTEINGTTKIEANQLISQFEQIVKK
;
A
#
# COMPACT_ATOMS: atom_id res chain seq x y z
N MET A 1 -66.27 33.01 -12.20
CA MET A 1 -67.44 32.92 -11.30
C MET A 1 -67.51 31.54 -10.67
N ARG A 2 -67.82 31.52 -9.36
CA ARG A 2 -68.43 30.44 -8.56
C ARG A 2 -67.59 29.22 -8.09
N ARG A 3 -67.27 29.33 -6.78
CA ARG A 3 -67.10 28.31 -5.71
C ARG A 3 -68.04 27.09 -5.81
N LYS A 4 -67.61 25.98 -5.18
CA LYS A 4 -68.35 25.20 -4.14
C LYS A 4 -67.35 24.23 -3.46
N LEU A 5 -67.04 24.33 -2.15
CA LEU A 5 -67.78 24.04 -0.90
C LEU A 5 -67.73 22.58 -0.42
N LEU A 6 -66.98 22.42 0.68
CA LEU A 6 -67.09 21.54 1.85
C LEU A 6 -68.24 20.51 1.96
N GLY A 7 -67.88 19.34 2.49
CA GLY A 7 -68.81 18.39 3.14
C GLY A 7 -68.06 17.41 4.04
N LEU A 8 -67.92 17.76 5.32
CA LEU A 8 -67.50 16.90 6.43
C LEU A 8 -68.72 16.12 6.94
N SER A 9 -68.59 14.82 7.15
CA SER A 9 -69.42 14.08 8.11
C SER A 9 -68.64 12.86 8.60
N ALA A 10 -68.29 12.92 9.88
CA ALA A 10 -67.71 11.84 10.65
C ALA A 10 -68.79 10.82 11.05
N MET A 11 -68.45 9.52 11.02
CA MET A 11 -68.93 8.58 12.03
C MET A 11 -67.97 7.39 12.14
N THR A 12 -67.33 7.33 13.30
CA THR A 12 -66.45 6.27 13.81
C THR A 12 -67.24 5.02 14.14
N PHE A 13 -66.77 3.84 13.71
CA PHE A 13 -66.81 2.63 14.52
C PHE A 13 -65.52 1.81 14.30
N THR A 14 -64.72 1.80 15.36
CA THR A 14 -63.56 0.96 15.62
C THR A 14 -63.91 -0.52 15.57
N VAL A 15 -63.19 -1.29 14.75
CA VAL A 15 -62.87 -2.69 15.06
C VAL A 15 -61.36 -2.81 15.00
N ALA A 16 -60.76 -2.98 16.18
CA ALA A 16 -59.34 -3.17 16.37
C ALA A 16 -58.92 -4.53 15.80
N ALA A 17 -58.00 -4.51 14.85
CA ALA A 17 -57.09 -5.61 14.57
C ALA A 17 -55.67 -5.10 14.81
N PRO A 18 -54.79 -5.87 15.48
CA PRO A 18 -53.44 -5.41 15.79
C PRO A 18 -52.65 -5.34 14.48
N PHE A 19 -52.58 -4.14 13.91
CA PHE A 19 -51.42 -3.78 13.12
C PHE A 19 -50.23 -3.90 14.07
N VAL A 20 -49.46 -4.99 13.91
CA VAL A 20 -48.05 -4.98 14.22
C VAL A 20 -47.51 -3.82 13.41
N ALA A 21 -47.38 -2.66 14.07
CA ALA A 21 -46.60 -1.58 13.55
C ALA A 21 -45.23 -2.19 13.27
N ILE A 22 -44.93 -2.37 11.99
CA ILE A 22 -43.57 -2.30 11.49
C ILE A 22 -43.13 -0.90 11.90
N ALA A 23 -42.66 -0.79 13.15
CA ALA A 23 -42.07 0.40 13.67
C ALA A 23 -40.95 0.74 12.70
N CYS A 24 -41.12 1.89 12.08
CA CYS A 24 -40.19 2.50 11.17
C CYS A 24 -38.75 2.18 11.60
N SER A 25 -38.05 1.41 10.77
CA SER A 25 -36.59 1.38 10.74
C SER A 25 -36.06 2.71 10.16
N THR A 26 -36.51 3.82 10.73
CA THR A 26 -35.80 5.09 10.70
C THR A 26 -35.02 5.16 12.00
N THR A 27 -34.05 4.26 12.17
CA THR A 27 -32.95 4.50 13.10
C THR A 27 -32.33 5.81 12.64
N SER A 28 -32.62 6.89 13.37
CA SER A 28 -32.08 8.20 13.06
C SER A 28 -30.58 8.06 12.86
N SER A 29 -30.04 8.58 11.75
CA SER A 29 -28.62 8.63 11.45
C SER A 29 -27.77 9.40 12.49
N SER A 30 -28.36 9.79 13.64
CA SER A 30 -27.82 10.71 14.65
C SER A 30 -27.25 10.08 15.93
N ASN A 31 -27.37 8.75 16.15
CA ASN A 31 -26.97 8.09 17.41
C ASN A 31 -25.96 6.95 17.21
N ARG A 32 -24.89 7.19 16.46
CA ARG A 32 -23.82 6.21 16.22
C ARG A 32 -22.47 6.89 16.06
N VAL A 33 -21.39 6.17 16.36
CA VAL A 33 -20.04 6.54 15.94
C VAL A 33 -19.84 6.02 14.52
N LEU A 34 -19.78 6.92 13.55
CA LEU A 34 -19.51 6.56 12.16
C LEU A 34 -18.00 6.54 11.89
N PHE A 35 -17.49 5.37 11.50
CA PHE A 35 -16.11 5.16 11.09
C PHE A 35 -16.05 5.02 9.55
N SER A 36 -15.53 6.04 8.87
CA SER A 36 -15.44 6.08 7.40
C SER A 36 -14.05 5.71 6.90
N LEU A 37 -13.99 4.85 5.89
CA LEU A 37 -12.76 4.37 5.28
C LEU A 37 -12.87 4.42 3.74
N ALA A 38 -11.83 4.92 3.07
CA ALA A 38 -11.76 4.90 1.60
C ALA A 38 -11.54 3.49 1.02
N GLN A 39 -11.22 2.52 1.86
CA GLN A 39 -11.16 1.12 1.46
C GLN A 39 -12.58 0.58 1.23
N GLY A 40 -12.74 -0.26 0.20
CA GLY A 40 -13.96 -1.02 -0.03
C GLY A 40 -14.21 -2.07 1.07
N SER A 41 -15.44 -2.56 1.12
CA SER A 41 -15.90 -3.55 2.12
C SER A 41 -15.20 -4.91 2.07
N GLY A 42 -14.51 -5.23 0.96
CA GLY A 42 -13.79 -6.48 0.74
C GLY A 42 -12.29 -6.44 1.02
N TRP A 43 -11.73 -5.30 1.43
CA TRP A 43 -10.31 -5.18 1.73
C TRP A 43 -9.96 -5.81 3.10
N PRO A 44 -8.73 -6.30 3.32
CA PRO A 44 -8.35 -7.04 4.53
C PRO A 44 -8.66 -6.30 5.85
N LEU A 45 -8.44 -4.99 5.91
CA LEU A 45 -8.74 -4.21 7.11
C LEU A 45 -10.25 -4.14 7.38
N ALA A 46 -11.06 -3.91 6.35
CA ALA A 46 -12.52 -3.90 6.47
C ALA A 46 -13.06 -5.26 6.94
N LEU A 47 -12.52 -6.35 6.40
CA LEU A 47 -12.87 -7.73 6.80
C LEU A 47 -12.52 -8.03 8.26
N SER A 48 -11.45 -7.42 8.77
CA SER A 48 -10.96 -7.59 10.14
C SER A 48 -11.71 -6.72 11.17
N LEU A 49 -11.94 -5.43 10.83
CA LEU A 49 -12.57 -4.47 11.73
C LEU A 49 -14.05 -4.76 11.97
N LYS A 50 -14.77 -5.31 10.98
CA LYS A 50 -16.20 -5.65 11.10
C LYS A 50 -16.50 -6.58 12.29
N PRO A 51 -15.86 -7.78 12.40
CA PRO A 51 -16.01 -8.64 13.58
C PRO A 51 -15.63 -7.97 14.91
N LEU A 52 -14.56 -7.17 14.93
CA LEU A 52 -14.12 -6.47 16.14
C LEU A 52 -15.17 -5.45 16.61
N VAL A 53 -15.70 -4.64 15.70
CA VAL A 53 -16.76 -3.68 16.02
C VAL A 53 -18.05 -4.38 16.43
N LYS A 54 -18.40 -5.50 15.78
CA LYS A 54 -19.55 -6.31 16.21
C LYS A 54 -19.37 -6.76 17.67
N TYR A 55 -18.20 -7.31 18.01
CA TYR A 55 -17.88 -7.71 19.38
C TYR A 55 -17.96 -6.52 20.36
N TYR A 56 -17.39 -5.37 20.01
CA TYR A 56 -17.46 -4.16 20.83
C TYR A 56 -18.91 -3.73 21.08
N ASN A 57 -19.70 -3.62 20.01
CA ASN A 57 -21.10 -3.22 20.08
C ASN A 57 -21.95 -4.18 20.92
N GLU A 58 -21.69 -5.48 20.87
CA GLU A 58 -22.44 -6.48 21.66
C GLU A 58 -22.02 -6.48 23.13
N THR A 59 -20.73 -6.32 23.41
CA THR A 59 -20.13 -6.45 24.74
C THR A 59 -20.35 -5.20 25.60
N PHE A 60 -20.12 -4.01 25.04
CA PHE A 60 -20.11 -2.76 25.80
C PHE A 60 -21.43 -1.98 25.73
N LYS A 61 -22.50 -2.55 25.15
CA LYS A 61 -23.78 -1.85 24.92
C LYS A 61 -24.43 -1.22 26.14
N ASN A 62 -24.15 -1.75 27.32
CA ASN A 62 -24.72 -1.33 28.59
C ASN A 62 -23.76 -0.45 29.40
N ASP A 63 -22.56 -0.19 28.90
CA ASP A 63 -21.59 0.63 29.59
C ASP A 63 -21.95 2.12 29.53
N LYS A 64 -21.45 2.87 30.51
CA LYS A 64 -21.40 4.32 30.43
C LYS A 64 -20.66 4.77 29.16
N ASP A 65 -21.18 5.83 28.55
CA ASP A 65 -20.67 6.48 27.34
C ASP A 65 -20.65 5.58 26.10
N PHE A 66 -21.36 4.44 26.11
CA PHE A 66 -21.50 3.60 24.94
C PHE A 66 -22.33 4.28 23.85
N VAL A 67 -21.81 4.21 22.62
CA VAL A 67 -22.50 4.54 21.38
C VAL A 67 -22.15 3.46 20.36
N PRO A 68 -23.13 2.88 19.63
CA PRO A 68 -22.83 1.85 18.65
C PRO A 68 -21.96 2.41 17.52
N VAL A 69 -20.96 1.64 17.11
CA VAL A 69 -20.06 1.98 16.01
C VAL A 69 -20.59 1.35 14.71
N LYS A 70 -20.59 2.11 13.62
CA LYS A 70 -20.93 1.64 12.27
C LYS A 70 -19.87 2.07 11.26
N PHE A 71 -19.74 1.30 10.20
CA PHE A 71 -18.80 1.61 9.12
C PHE A 71 -19.47 2.32 7.94
N GLN A 72 -18.68 3.16 7.28
CA GLN A 72 -18.95 3.66 5.94
C GLN A 72 -17.74 3.34 5.06
N PHE A 73 -17.89 2.46 4.07
CA PHE A 73 -16.82 2.06 3.17
C PHE A 73 -16.98 2.71 1.79
N ALA A 74 -15.97 2.58 0.93
CA ALA A 74 -16.11 3.01 -0.47
C ALA A 74 -17.22 2.24 -1.20
N ASP A 75 -17.40 0.96 -0.90
CA ASP A 75 -18.44 0.10 -1.46
C ASP A 75 -19.04 -0.85 -0.43
N ASN A 76 -20.13 -1.52 -0.81
CA ASN A 76 -20.74 -2.60 -0.04
C ASN A 76 -21.04 -3.79 -0.96
N LYS A 77 -19.98 -4.39 -1.52
CA LYS A 77 -20.11 -5.49 -2.50
C LYS A 77 -20.78 -6.74 -1.92
N ASN A 78 -20.75 -6.91 -0.60
CA ASN A 78 -21.35 -8.05 0.11
C ASN A 78 -22.79 -7.78 0.58
N ASN A 79 -23.38 -6.62 0.27
CA ASN A 79 -24.72 -6.21 0.69
C ASN A 79 -24.95 -6.33 2.22
N ASP A 80 -23.94 -5.94 2.99
CA ASP A 80 -23.97 -5.97 4.45
C ASP A 80 -24.89 -4.84 4.97
N PRO A 81 -26.01 -5.14 5.66
CA PRO A 81 -26.98 -4.13 6.08
C PRO A 81 -26.44 -3.17 7.14
N ASP A 82 -25.32 -3.50 7.79
CA ASP A 82 -24.69 -2.66 8.82
C ASP A 82 -23.60 -1.73 8.25
N VAL A 83 -23.42 -1.74 6.93
CA VAL A 83 -22.44 -0.93 6.20
C VAL A 83 -23.12 0.15 5.37
N GLU A 84 -22.63 1.37 5.52
CA GLU A 84 -22.95 2.48 4.62
C GLU A 84 -21.88 2.66 3.54
N THR A 85 -22.21 3.39 2.47
CA THR A 85 -21.28 3.62 1.34
C THR A 85 -21.12 5.10 1.01
N HIS A 86 -19.96 5.48 0.48
CA HIS A 86 -19.70 6.82 -0.04
C HIS A 86 -19.12 6.85 -1.46
N ASN A 87 -18.75 5.72 -2.07
CA ASN A 87 -18.21 5.62 -3.44
C ASN A 87 -16.92 6.44 -3.68
N ILE A 88 -16.04 6.57 -2.68
CA ILE A 88 -14.77 7.31 -2.79
C ILE A 88 -13.62 6.38 -2.43
N TYR A 89 -12.78 6.01 -3.40
CA TYR A 89 -11.68 5.05 -3.19
C TYR A 89 -10.35 5.70 -2.80
N SER A 90 -10.32 7.02 -2.63
CA SER A 90 -9.14 7.79 -2.22
C SER A 90 -9.35 8.35 -0.82
N GLU A 91 -8.39 8.12 0.08
CA GLU A 91 -8.42 8.68 1.45
C GLU A 91 -8.50 10.19 1.43
N PHE A 92 -7.69 10.85 0.60
CA PHE A 92 -7.72 12.30 0.47
C PHE A 92 -9.03 12.81 -0.14
N GLY A 93 -9.61 12.06 -1.09
CA GLY A 93 -10.94 12.33 -1.60
C GLY A 93 -12.02 12.26 -0.51
N LEU A 94 -11.94 11.28 0.37
CA LEU A 94 -12.84 11.13 1.52
C LEU A 94 -12.67 12.29 2.50
N ILE A 95 -11.43 12.64 2.84
CA ILE A 95 -11.10 13.78 3.72
C ILE A 95 -11.68 15.08 3.15
N LYS A 96 -11.51 15.36 1.84
CA LYS A 96 -12.10 16.52 1.17
C LYS A 96 -13.62 16.54 1.27
N LYS A 97 -14.28 15.39 1.07
CA LYS A 97 -15.73 15.31 1.21
C LYS A 97 -16.19 15.60 2.63
N VAL A 98 -15.43 15.15 3.63
CA VAL A 98 -15.73 15.44 5.03
C VAL A 98 -15.54 16.93 5.33
N LYS A 99 -14.48 17.55 4.82
CA LYS A 99 -14.28 19.01 4.93
C LYS A 99 -15.44 19.79 4.31
N GLU A 100 -15.88 19.43 3.10
CA GLU A 100 -17.05 20.02 2.46
C GLU A 100 -18.30 19.88 3.35
N ASN A 101 -18.53 18.72 3.96
CA ASN A 101 -19.64 18.52 4.88
C ASN A 101 -19.52 19.39 6.16
N MET A 102 -18.30 19.70 6.62
CA MET A 102 -18.06 20.61 7.75
C MET A 102 -18.41 22.04 7.36
N GLU A 103 -17.89 22.51 6.24
CA GLU A 103 -18.07 23.88 5.72
C GLU A 103 -19.53 24.17 5.34
N THR A 104 -20.25 23.18 4.83
CA THR A 104 -21.68 23.28 4.48
C THR A 104 -22.64 23.04 5.65
N GLY A 105 -22.11 22.71 6.84
CA GLY A 105 -22.93 22.44 8.02
C GLY A 105 -23.73 21.13 7.97
N ASN A 106 -23.38 20.19 7.08
CA ASN A 106 -24.03 18.89 6.96
C ASN A 106 -23.56 17.92 8.07
N THR A 107 -23.86 18.25 9.31
CA THR A 107 -23.40 17.52 10.51
C THR A 107 -23.89 16.08 10.59
N LYS A 108 -25.03 15.75 9.95
CA LYS A 108 -25.56 14.37 9.90
C LYS A 108 -24.71 13.43 9.04
N ALA A 109 -23.97 13.97 8.08
CA ALA A 109 -23.08 13.22 7.19
C ALA A 109 -21.62 13.24 7.67
N LEU A 110 -21.31 13.91 8.78
CA LEU A 110 -19.95 13.94 9.33
C LEU A 110 -19.63 12.61 10.02
N PRO A 111 -18.54 11.94 9.62
CA PRO A 111 -18.04 10.81 10.38
C PRO A 111 -17.41 11.28 11.69
N ASN A 112 -17.45 10.39 12.68
CA ASN A 112 -16.75 10.57 13.95
C ASN A 112 -15.28 10.18 13.83
N ILE A 113 -14.98 9.25 12.93
CA ILE A 113 -13.64 8.72 12.70
C ILE A 113 -13.44 8.60 11.19
N ILE A 114 -12.32 9.13 10.69
CA ILE A 114 -11.83 8.83 9.35
C ILE A 114 -10.58 7.96 9.49
N LEU A 115 -10.49 6.89 8.69
CA LEU A 115 -9.21 6.28 8.39
C LEU A 115 -8.62 6.99 7.17
N GLY A 116 -7.46 7.63 7.32
CA GLY A 116 -6.82 8.32 6.22
C GLY A 116 -5.37 8.70 6.49
N ALA A 117 -4.69 9.12 5.44
CA ALA A 117 -3.32 9.58 5.48
C ALA A 117 -3.09 10.67 6.52
N GLN A 118 -1.85 10.77 7.01
CA GLN A 118 -1.43 11.77 8.01
C GLN A 118 -1.83 13.20 7.62
N SER A 119 -1.80 13.52 6.32
CA SER A 119 -2.20 14.81 5.75
C SER A 119 -3.65 15.18 5.99
N GLY A 120 -4.53 14.20 6.22
CA GLY A 120 -5.94 14.45 6.50
C GLY A 120 -6.16 15.24 7.77
N ALA A 121 -5.29 15.05 8.78
CA ALA A 121 -5.37 15.84 10.01
C ALA A 121 -5.22 17.34 9.74
N TYR A 122 -4.40 17.73 8.76
CA TYR A 122 -4.19 19.14 8.43
C TYR A 122 -5.47 19.74 7.88
N VAL A 123 -6.08 19.05 6.90
CA VAL A 123 -7.31 19.47 6.23
C VAL A 123 -8.45 19.62 7.24
N ILE A 124 -8.65 18.63 8.11
CA ILE A 124 -9.70 18.66 9.13
C ILE A 124 -9.43 19.73 10.21
N ASN A 125 -8.17 19.98 10.53
CA ASN A 125 -7.81 20.95 11.56
C ASN A 125 -7.92 22.41 11.11
N GLN A 126 -8.05 22.69 9.81
CA GLN A 126 -8.37 24.05 9.32
C GLN A 126 -9.68 24.58 9.94
N ASP A 127 -10.62 23.68 10.24
CA ASP A 127 -11.90 23.97 10.90
C ASP A 127 -11.86 23.73 12.43
N GLN A 128 -10.67 23.43 13.00
CA GLN A 128 -10.45 23.10 14.41
C GLN A 128 -11.32 21.94 14.92
N ARG A 129 -11.58 20.95 14.06
CA ARG A 129 -12.48 19.82 14.34
C ARG A 129 -11.78 18.53 14.76
N LEU A 130 -10.48 18.54 15.04
CA LEU A 130 -9.81 17.35 15.59
C LEU A 130 -10.28 17.10 17.03
N LEU A 131 -10.68 15.87 17.32
CA LEU A 131 -11.06 15.46 18.68
C LEU A 131 -9.82 15.05 19.46
N ASP A 132 -9.54 15.73 20.57
CA ASP A 132 -8.48 15.33 21.49
C ASP A 132 -8.91 14.10 22.30
N VAL A 133 -8.09 13.05 22.23
CA VAL A 133 -8.29 11.76 22.91
C VAL A 133 -7.21 11.44 23.95
N SER A 134 -6.32 12.38 24.25
CA SER A 134 -5.21 12.20 25.18
C SER A 134 -5.64 11.88 26.60
N ASP A 135 -6.82 12.36 27.02
CA ASP A 135 -7.47 12.04 28.29
C ASP A 135 -7.80 10.55 28.44
N GLN A 136 -7.80 9.80 27.33
CA GLN A 136 -8.00 8.35 27.33
C GLN A 136 -6.69 7.56 27.42
N GLY A 137 -5.54 8.23 27.54
CA GLY A 137 -4.21 7.60 27.50
C GLY A 137 -3.69 7.36 26.09
N ILE A 138 -4.36 7.90 25.07
CA ILE A 138 -3.92 7.84 23.67
C ILE A 138 -3.08 9.09 23.37
N ASN A 139 -1.79 9.00 23.65
CA ASN A 139 -0.81 10.07 23.43
C ASN A 139 0.47 9.49 22.81
N LYS A 140 1.50 10.33 22.60
CA LYS A 140 2.75 9.91 21.96
C LYS A 140 3.42 8.71 22.63
N ASP A 141 3.32 8.59 23.95
CA ASP A 141 4.00 7.56 24.73
C ASP A 141 3.39 6.16 24.54
N LEU A 142 2.17 6.08 23.99
CA LEU A 142 1.51 4.82 23.62
C LEU A 142 2.19 4.15 22.42
N PHE A 143 2.86 4.91 21.56
CA PHE A 143 3.44 4.45 20.29
C PHE A 143 4.96 4.33 20.36
N SER A 144 5.56 3.64 19.39
CA SER A 144 7.03 3.65 19.25
C SER A 144 7.52 5.09 19.07
N LYS A 145 8.73 5.41 19.55
CA LYS A 145 9.16 6.81 19.70
C LYS A 145 9.14 7.53 18.35
N LYS A 146 9.74 6.93 17.31
CA LYS A 146 9.85 7.58 15.99
C LYS A 146 8.49 7.74 15.31
N ILE A 147 7.57 6.80 15.52
CA ILE A 147 6.19 6.89 15.02
C ILE A 147 5.40 7.97 15.79
N GLY A 148 5.42 7.94 17.12
CA GLY A 148 4.77 8.97 17.94
C GLY A 148 5.27 10.38 17.61
N ASP A 149 6.57 10.54 17.34
CA ASP A 149 7.15 11.80 16.89
C ASP A 149 6.62 12.22 15.51
N LEU A 150 6.55 11.30 14.53
CA LEU A 150 6.03 11.56 13.19
C LEU A 150 4.60 12.12 13.20
N HIS A 151 3.70 11.50 13.98
CA HIS A 151 2.28 11.88 14.05
C HIS A 151 1.98 13.06 14.98
N SER A 152 3.01 13.59 15.66
CA SER A 152 2.93 14.80 16.48
C SER A 152 3.22 16.10 15.73
N VAL A 153 3.52 15.99 14.43
CA VAL A 153 3.87 17.11 13.56
C VAL A 153 2.65 17.42 12.67
N LEU A 154 2.16 18.66 12.73
CA LEU A 154 1.08 19.14 11.87
C LEU A 154 1.31 20.59 11.43
N VAL A 155 1.07 20.86 10.13
CA VAL A 155 1.08 22.22 9.59
C VAL A 155 0.11 23.10 10.39
N GLY A 156 0.56 24.30 10.74
CA GLY A 156 -0.19 25.28 11.51
C GLY A 156 -0.22 25.02 13.02
N GLN A 157 0.49 24.00 13.53
CA GLN A 157 0.48 23.65 14.95
C GLN A 157 1.89 23.56 15.54
N SER A 158 2.12 24.28 16.65
CA SER A 158 3.42 24.33 17.33
C SER A 158 3.58 23.29 18.44
N ASN A 159 2.48 22.73 18.96
CA ASN A 159 2.54 21.76 20.05
C ASN A 159 2.87 20.36 19.50
N THR A 160 4.10 19.90 19.72
CA THR A 160 4.58 18.57 19.31
C THR A 160 4.46 17.51 20.41
N ASN A 161 3.78 17.82 21.53
CA ASN A 161 3.55 16.88 22.64
C ASN A 161 2.26 16.07 22.48
N LYS A 162 1.37 16.47 21.57
CA LYS A 162 0.11 15.75 21.27
C LYS A 162 0.15 15.11 19.89
N LEU A 163 -0.72 14.13 19.68
CA LEU A 163 -0.96 13.53 18.37
C LEU A 163 -2.06 14.30 17.64
N TYR A 164 -1.86 14.55 16.35
CA TYR A 164 -2.88 15.20 15.50
C TYR A 164 -3.69 14.20 14.66
N ASN A 165 -3.14 13.01 14.49
CA ASN A 165 -3.78 11.81 14.01
C ASN A 165 -3.13 10.63 14.74
N ILE A 166 -3.86 9.54 14.89
CA ILE A 166 -3.45 8.44 15.74
C ILE A 166 -2.90 7.32 14.82
N PRO A 167 -1.63 6.90 14.97
CA PRO A 167 -1.07 5.78 14.21
C PRO A 167 -1.96 4.53 14.36
N PHE A 168 -2.28 3.82 13.28
CA PHE A 168 -3.23 2.70 13.36
C PHE A 168 -2.83 1.44 12.61
N ASP A 169 -2.91 1.44 11.29
CA ASP A 169 -2.78 0.24 10.45
C ASP A 169 -1.48 0.33 9.63
N ASN A 170 -0.34 0.16 10.30
CA ASN A 170 0.95 0.22 9.62
C ASN A 170 1.16 -0.99 8.72
N ALA A 171 1.66 -0.76 7.51
CA ALA A 171 2.08 -1.79 6.57
C ALA A 171 3.25 -1.30 5.72
N ASP A 172 4.17 -2.20 5.36
CA ASP A 172 5.15 -1.93 4.32
C ASP A 172 4.44 -1.75 2.96
N THR A 173 4.45 -0.53 2.41
CA THR A 173 3.88 -0.21 1.08
C THR A 173 4.81 -0.59 -0.07
N ASP A 174 6.10 -0.78 0.22
CA ASP A 174 7.15 -1.11 -0.73
C ASP A 174 7.97 -2.35 -0.31
N SER A 175 7.29 -3.35 0.27
CA SER A 175 7.89 -4.66 0.51
C SER A 175 8.30 -5.35 -0.80
N VAL A 176 9.38 -6.13 -0.79
CA VAL A 176 9.88 -6.78 -2.02
C VAL A 176 9.20 -8.12 -2.23
N HIS A 177 8.54 -8.29 -3.37
CA HIS A 177 7.88 -9.53 -3.75
C HIS A 177 8.59 -10.11 -4.97
N PHE A 178 8.85 -11.41 -4.97
CA PHE A 178 9.51 -12.13 -6.06
C PHE A 178 8.61 -13.23 -6.60
N ASN A 179 8.50 -13.32 -7.93
CA ASN A 179 8.06 -14.53 -8.59
C ASN A 179 9.30 -15.40 -8.87
N LEU A 180 9.50 -16.42 -8.05
CA LEU A 180 10.70 -17.26 -8.03
C LEU A 180 10.97 -17.98 -9.36
N LYS A 181 9.92 -18.33 -10.11
CA LYS A 181 10.04 -18.92 -11.45
C LYS A 181 10.57 -17.93 -12.47
N LEU A 182 10.06 -16.71 -12.44
CA LEU A 182 10.54 -15.64 -13.31
C LEU A 182 11.94 -15.18 -12.91
N MET A 183 12.26 -15.15 -11.61
CA MET A 183 13.61 -14.91 -11.12
C MET A 183 14.59 -15.96 -11.67
N LYS A 184 14.24 -17.25 -11.60
CA LYS A 184 15.08 -18.32 -12.15
C LYS A 184 15.28 -18.14 -13.66
N LYS A 185 14.21 -17.88 -14.42
CA LYS A 185 14.29 -17.62 -15.86
C LYS A 185 15.15 -16.40 -16.19
N MET A 186 15.08 -15.34 -15.38
CA MET A 186 15.92 -14.15 -15.52
C MET A 186 17.39 -14.49 -15.29
N PHE A 187 17.72 -15.24 -14.23
CA PHE A 187 19.09 -15.70 -13.96
C PHE A 187 19.65 -16.55 -15.10
N ASP A 188 18.86 -17.50 -15.61
CA ASP A 188 19.27 -18.37 -16.72
C ASP A 188 19.54 -17.57 -18.00
N LEU A 189 18.68 -16.59 -18.31
CA LEU A 189 18.89 -15.72 -19.47
C LEU A 189 20.13 -14.82 -19.27
N ILE A 190 20.38 -14.31 -18.06
CA ILE A 190 21.59 -13.53 -17.75
C ILE A 190 22.84 -14.36 -18.04
N GLU A 191 22.90 -15.60 -17.54
CA GLU A 191 24.04 -16.50 -17.77
C GLU A 191 24.16 -16.91 -19.25
N GLU A 192 23.04 -17.23 -19.91
CA GLU A 192 23.01 -17.52 -21.36
C GLU A 192 23.52 -16.33 -22.18
N GLY A 193 23.22 -15.11 -21.75
CA GLY A 193 23.68 -13.85 -22.34
C GLY A 193 25.10 -13.45 -21.91
N GLY A 194 25.83 -14.32 -21.20
CA GLY A 194 27.22 -14.13 -20.79
C GLY A 194 27.42 -13.35 -19.49
N GLY A 195 26.35 -12.99 -18.78
CA GLY A 195 26.42 -12.36 -17.46
C GLY A 195 26.80 -13.35 -16.36
N LYS A 196 26.86 -12.86 -15.12
CA LYS A 196 27.21 -13.66 -13.93
C LYS A 196 26.10 -13.58 -12.88
N VAL A 197 25.77 -14.71 -12.29
CA VAL A 197 24.85 -14.79 -11.15
C VAL A 197 25.54 -15.52 -10.01
N ASN A 198 25.57 -14.91 -8.83
CA ASN A 198 26.07 -15.61 -7.65
C ASN A 198 25.04 -16.66 -7.19
N HIS A 199 25.41 -17.94 -7.20
CA HIS A 199 24.51 -19.04 -6.81
C HIS A 199 24.34 -19.17 -5.29
N GLU A 200 25.19 -18.50 -4.50
CA GLU A 200 25.10 -18.49 -3.05
C GLU A 200 24.02 -17.56 -2.51
N LEU A 201 23.46 -16.67 -3.36
CA LEU A 201 22.40 -15.73 -2.99
C LEU A 201 21.17 -16.49 -2.50
N ASP A 202 20.58 -16.02 -1.41
CA ASP A 202 19.36 -16.63 -0.85
C ASP A 202 18.22 -16.65 -1.88
N ILE A 203 18.04 -15.55 -2.63
CA ILE A 203 17.03 -15.49 -3.69
C ILE A 203 17.31 -16.46 -4.84
N TYR A 204 18.58 -16.72 -5.18
CA TYR A 204 18.93 -17.71 -6.20
C TYR A 204 18.57 -19.12 -5.71
N LYS A 205 18.92 -19.45 -4.47
CA LYS A 205 18.61 -20.74 -3.84
C LYS A 205 17.09 -20.98 -3.79
N LYS A 206 16.31 -19.98 -3.37
CA LYS A 206 14.84 -20.04 -3.39
C LYS A 206 14.28 -20.20 -4.80
N ALA A 207 14.81 -19.49 -5.78
CA ALA A 207 14.40 -19.61 -7.18
C ALA A 207 14.70 -21.01 -7.75
N GLN A 208 15.86 -21.57 -7.42
CA GLN A 208 16.25 -22.92 -7.81
C GLN A 208 15.39 -23.99 -7.14
N GLU A 209 15.09 -23.85 -5.84
CA GLU A 209 14.20 -24.76 -5.10
C GLU A 209 12.78 -24.73 -5.67
N SER A 210 12.24 -23.53 -5.93
CA SER A 210 10.95 -23.35 -6.59
C SER A 210 10.90 -24.06 -7.95
N GLU A 211 11.99 -23.98 -8.72
CA GLU A 211 12.10 -24.66 -10.01
C GLU A 211 12.09 -26.19 -9.88
N ASN A 212 12.86 -26.72 -8.94
CA ASN A 212 13.10 -28.15 -8.80
C ASN A 212 12.01 -28.91 -8.01
N SER A 213 11.28 -28.24 -7.13
CA SER A 213 10.37 -28.90 -6.17
C SER A 213 9.11 -29.51 -6.79
N GLY A 214 8.71 -29.10 -7.99
CA GLY A 214 7.43 -29.49 -8.61
C GLY A 214 6.17 -29.02 -7.86
N LYS A 215 6.32 -28.27 -6.76
CA LYS A 215 5.20 -27.73 -5.96
C LYS A 215 4.62 -26.44 -6.54
N GLY A 216 5.45 -25.72 -7.30
CA GLY A 216 5.09 -24.51 -8.02
C GLY A 216 4.49 -24.78 -9.40
N ASN A 217 3.98 -23.74 -10.05
CA ASN A 217 3.55 -23.79 -11.45
C ASN A 217 4.71 -23.42 -12.37
N LYS A 218 4.68 -23.92 -13.61
CA LYS A 218 5.62 -23.47 -14.65
C LYS A 218 5.21 -22.08 -15.12
N ILE A 219 6.15 -21.34 -15.71
CA ILE A 219 5.83 -20.10 -16.41
C ILE A 219 4.83 -20.44 -17.53
N PRO A 220 3.61 -19.88 -17.51
CA PRO A 220 2.58 -20.24 -18.47
C PRO A 220 2.89 -19.65 -19.85
N GLU A 221 2.46 -20.34 -20.91
CA GLU A 221 2.64 -19.86 -22.31
C GLU A 221 1.97 -18.51 -22.56
N LYS A 222 0.90 -18.20 -21.81
CA LYS A 222 0.26 -16.89 -21.86
C LYS A 222 1.09 -15.77 -21.24
N SER A 223 2.16 -16.04 -20.50
CA SER A 223 3.06 -14.98 -20.01
C SER A 223 4.09 -14.63 -21.09
N ILE A 224 4.33 -13.34 -21.34
CA ILE A 224 5.39 -12.90 -22.27
C ILE A 224 6.78 -13.41 -21.85
N TRP A 225 6.99 -13.71 -20.57
CA TRP A 225 8.23 -14.31 -20.06
C TRP A 225 8.57 -15.65 -20.73
N TYR A 226 7.56 -16.42 -21.15
CA TYR A 226 7.75 -17.65 -21.91
C TYR A 226 8.39 -17.42 -23.29
N ALA A 227 8.17 -16.24 -23.85
CA ALA A 227 8.66 -15.84 -25.17
C ALA A 227 10.02 -15.11 -25.13
N LEU A 228 10.66 -14.95 -23.97
CA LEU A 228 11.92 -14.20 -23.87
C LEU A 228 13.14 -15.08 -24.20
N GLU A 229 14.04 -14.50 -25.00
CA GLU A 229 15.35 -15.04 -25.33
C GLU A 229 16.41 -13.92 -25.34
N VAL A 230 17.68 -14.28 -25.17
CA VAL A 230 18.79 -13.31 -25.25
C VAL A 230 18.97 -12.81 -26.69
N LYS A 231 19.35 -11.54 -26.86
CA LYS A 231 19.69 -10.98 -28.18
C LYS A 231 20.91 -11.67 -28.78
N THR A 232 21.93 -11.88 -27.93
CA THR A 232 23.20 -12.51 -28.29
C THR A 232 23.66 -13.39 -27.14
N LYS A 233 23.89 -14.68 -27.41
CA LYS A 233 24.43 -15.62 -26.43
C LYS A 233 25.87 -15.26 -26.08
N GLY A 234 26.27 -15.51 -24.84
CA GLY A 234 27.66 -15.45 -24.42
C GLY A 234 28.48 -16.58 -25.05
N THR A 235 29.76 -16.33 -25.28
CA THR A 235 30.72 -17.35 -25.72
C THR A 235 31.57 -17.81 -24.55
N ASN A 236 31.45 -19.08 -24.17
CA ASN A 236 32.41 -19.75 -23.30
C ASN A 236 33.55 -20.24 -24.19
N SER A 237 34.73 -19.61 -24.17
CA SER A 237 35.91 -20.17 -24.84
C SER A 237 36.93 -20.65 -23.82
N THR A 238 37.30 -21.91 -23.98
CA THR A 238 38.32 -22.66 -23.24
C THR A 238 39.75 -22.30 -23.63
N ASN A 239 39.98 -21.39 -24.58
CA ASN A 239 41.31 -21.09 -25.11
C ASN A 239 41.69 -19.60 -24.97
N GLY A 240 42.19 -19.24 -23.79
CA GLY A 240 43.30 -18.29 -23.58
C GLY A 240 43.08 -16.78 -23.79
N THR A 241 42.14 -16.33 -24.62
CA THR A 241 41.90 -14.89 -24.87
C THR A 241 40.45 -14.66 -25.27
N THR A 242 39.63 -14.09 -24.38
CA THR A 242 38.18 -13.91 -24.59
C THR A 242 37.70 -12.50 -24.27
N THR A 243 37.23 -11.79 -25.29
CA THR A 243 36.21 -10.75 -25.10
C THR A 243 34.84 -11.41 -25.16
N ASN A 244 34.19 -11.63 -24.02
CA ASN A 244 32.79 -12.03 -23.96
C ASN A 244 31.95 -11.01 -24.76
N ASN A 245 31.16 -11.50 -25.71
CA ASN A 245 30.31 -10.69 -26.61
C ASN A 245 28.81 -10.88 -26.35
N GLY A 246 28.44 -11.57 -25.26
CA GLY A 246 27.05 -11.79 -24.91
C GLY A 246 26.29 -10.51 -24.59
N SER A 247 25.00 -10.49 -24.89
CA SER A 247 24.12 -9.32 -24.75
C SER A 247 23.84 -8.90 -23.29
N LEU A 248 24.14 -9.76 -22.32
CA LEU A 248 23.96 -9.52 -20.87
C LEU A 248 25.28 -9.64 -20.10
N LYS A 249 26.43 -9.63 -20.79
CA LYS A 249 27.76 -9.83 -20.21
C LYS A 249 28.15 -8.88 -19.07
N ASP A 250 27.57 -7.68 -19.06
CA ASP A 250 27.90 -6.65 -18.07
C ASP A 250 27.03 -6.74 -16.80
N ILE A 251 26.10 -7.69 -16.74
CA ILE A 251 25.28 -7.95 -15.56
C ILE A 251 26.01 -8.91 -14.63
N ASN A 252 26.15 -8.50 -13.36
CA ASN A 252 26.67 -9.31 -12.28
C ASN A 252 25.70 -9.25 -11.09
N VAL A 253 24.95 -10.33 -10.86
CA VAL A 253 23.95 -10.41 -9.80
C VAL A 253 24.62 -10.86 -8.51
N THR A 254 24.53 -10.02 -7.48
CA THR A 254 25.11 -10.23 -6.14
C THR A 254 24.12 -9.80 -5.05
N ASP A 255 24.47 -9.93 -3.76
CA ASP A 255 23.60 -9.48 -2.66
C ASP A 255 23.27 -7.99 -2.78
N LYS A 256 24.21 -7.18 -3.27
CA LYS A 256 24.01 -5.74 -3.47
C LYS A 256 22.88 -5.41 -4.45
N THR A 257 22.61 -6.30 -5.40
CA THR A 257 21.60 -6.08 -6.45
C THR A 257 20.21 -5.89 -5.88
N PHE A 258 19.89 -6.54 -4.75
CA PHE A 258 18.57 -6.49 -4.11
C PHE A 258 18.53 -5.57 -2.88
N GLN A 259 19.59 -4.78 -2.65
CA GLN A 259 19.71 -3.94 -1.45
C GLN A 259 19.22 -2.50 -1.64
N SER A 260 18.97 -2.02 -2.87
CA SER A 260 18.48 -0.65 -3.11
C SER A 260 17.56 -0.55 -4.33
N ILE A 261 16.68 0.46 -4.32
CA ILE A 261 15.76 0.77 -5.43
C ILE A 261 16.55 1.00 -6.74
N LYS A 262 17.65 1.77 -6.67
CA LYS A 262 18.52 2.01 -7.83
C LYS A 262 19.04 0.70 -8.44
N GLU A 263 19.60 -0.20 -7.64
CA GLU A 263 20.19 -1.45 -8.14
C GLU A 263 19.12 -2.38 -8.75
N LEU A 264 17.90 -2.38 -8.21
CA LEU A 264 16.76 -3.08 -8.81
C LEU A 264 16.38 -2.50 -10.18
N ARG A 265 16.28 -1.16 -10.30
CA ARG A 265 15.98 -0.50 -11.58
C ARG A 265 17.08 -0.74 -12.61
N ASP A 266 18.34 -0.71 -12.19
CA ASP A 266 19.49 -0.92 -13.07
C ASP A 266 19.54 -2.37 -13.56
N LEU A 267 19.29 -3.36 -12.70
CA LEU A 267 19.14 -4.76 -13.11
C LEU A 267 18.03 -4.89 -14.16
N ALA A 268 16.86 -4.34 -13.89
CA ALA A 268 15.71 -4.43 -14.79
C ALA A 268 15.98 -3.77 -16.15
N SER A 269 16.56 -2.57 -16.16
CA SER A 269 16.93 -1.84 -17.37
C SER A 269 17.95 -2.61 -18.22
N ARG A 270 19.02 -3.10 -17.59
CA ARG A 270 20.09 -3.83 -18.27
C ARG A 270 19.60 -5.18 -18.79
N PHE A 271 18.75 -5.88 -18.03
CA PHE A 271 18.14 -7.13 -18.46
C PHE A 271 17.29 -6.93 -19.73
N VAL A 272 16.36 -5.98 -19.72
CA VAL A 272 15.50 -5.73 -20.89
C VAL A 272 16.30 -5.28 -22.11
N SER A 273 17.41 -4.55 -21.92
CA SER A 273 18.27 -4.13 -23.03
C SER A 273 18.92 -5.31 -23.77
N GLY A 274 19.17 -6.44 -23.10
CA GLY A 274 19.85 -7.61 -23.67
C GLY A 274 18.93 -8.78 -24.08
N ILE A 275 17.61 -8.65 -23.94
CA ILE A 275 16.63 -9.68 -24.33
C ILE A 275 15.81 -9.23 -25.53
N LYS A 276 15.19 -10.17 -26.24
CA LYS A 276 14.19 -9.91 -27.28
C LYS A 276 13.01 -10.85 -27.13
N ILE A 277 11.89 -10.47 -27.75
CA ILE A 277 10.67 -11.28 -27.78
C ILE A 277 10.73 -12.23 -28.98
N ASN A 278 10.62 -13.54 -28.73
CA ASN A 278 10.43 -14.53 -29.77
C ASN A 278 8.99 -14.49 -30.28
N GLU A 279 8.78 -13.82 -31.41
CA GLU A 279 7.44 -13.56 -31.97
C GLU A 279 6.65 -14.82 -32.36
N SER A 280 7.32 -15.97 -32.51
CA SER A 280 6.67 -17.25 -32.81
C SER A 280 5.92 -17.82 -31.59
N LYS A 281 6.33 -17.42 -30.38
CA LYS A 281 5.72 -17.85 -29.11
C LYS A 281 4.65 -16.89 -28.59
N VAL A 282 4.44 -15.76 -29.27
CA VAL A 282 3.45 -14.75 -28.90
C VAL A 282 2.15 -15.01 -29.63
N THR A 283 1.06 -15.01 -28.87
CA THR A 283 -0.32 -15.14 -29.35
C THR A 283 -1.15 -13.93 -28.92
N LYS A 284 -2.42 -13.88 -29.37
CA LYS A 284 -3.37 -12.84 -28.94
C LYS A 284 -3.64 -12.89 -27.43
N ASP A 285 -3.57 -14.07 -26.83
CA ASP A 285 -3.83 -14.30 -25.41
C ASP A 285 -2.61 -14.05 -24.52
N THR A 286 -1.44 -13.81 -25.11
CA THR A 286 -0.23 -13.45 -24.36
C THR A 286 -0.48 -12.17 -23.55
N LEU A 287 -0.15 -12.20 -22.27
CA LEU A 287 -0.12 -11.08 -21.35
C LEU A 287 1.22 -10.37 -21.47
N SER A 288 1.19 -9.05 -21.62
CA SER A 288 2.36 -8.19 -21.44
C SER A 288 2.95 -8.35 -20.03
N GLY A 289 4.20 -7.95 -19.84
CA GLY A 289 4.87 -8.07 -18.56
C GLY A 289 6.04 -7.11 -18.41
N GLU A 290 6.67 -7.18 -17.25
CA GLU A 290 7.77 -6.33 -16.88
C GLU A 290 8.76 -7.08 -15.99
N VAL A 291 9.98 -6.56 -15.84
CA VAL A 291 10.91 -7.09 -14.85
C VAL A 291 10.49 -6.64 -13.45
N PHE A 292 10.22 -5.34 -13.30
CA PHE A 292 10.02 -4.68 -12.02
C PHE A 292 8.71 -3.88 -11.95
N SER A 293 7.77 -4.28 -11.10
CA SER A 293 6.57 -3.45 -10.82
C SER A 293 6.70 -2.68 -9.51
N ILE A 294 6.12 -1.48 -9.45
CA ILE A 294 6.23 -0.59 -8.28
C ILE A 294 4.85 -0.02 -7.95
N ASP A 295 4.31 -0.45 -6.81
CA ASP A 295 3.16 0.20 -6.14
C ASP A 295 3.61 1.49 -5.47
N TYR A 296 2.70 2.47 -5.33
CA TYR A 296 2.97 3.75 -4.65
C TYR A 296 4.27 4.40 -5.14
N GLN A 297 4.43 4.45 -6.47
CA GLN A 297 5.63 4.88 -7.18
C GLN A 297 6.13 6.25 -6.73
N GLU A 298 5.25 7.20 -6.40
CA GLU A 298 5.63 8.51 -5.88
C GLU A 298 6.34 8.40 -4.53
N ASP A 299 5.89 7.51 -3.65
CA ASP A 299 6.50 7.31 -2.33
C ASP A 299 7.86 6.61 -2.46
N VAL A 300 7.96 5.62 -3.35
CA VAL A 300 9.24 4.96 -3.67
C VAL A 300 10.22 5.95 -4.30
N PHE A 301 9.75 6.80 -5.20
CA PHE A 301 10.56 7.86 -5.81
C PHE A 301 11.06 8.86 -4.76
N TYR A 302 10.18 9.33 -3.88
CA TYR A 302 10.55 10.21 -2.78
C TYR A 302 11.50 9.54 -1.80
N LYS A 303 11.35 8.24 -1.53
CA LYS A 303 12.26 7.47 -0.66
C LYS A 303 13.67 7.47 -1.22
N GLU A 304 13.82 7.24 -2.52
CA GLU A 304 15.11 7.30 -3.20
C GLU A 304 15.65 8.74 -3.22
N LEU A 305 14.82 9.75 -3.47
CA LEU A 305 15.22 11.16 -3.41
C LEU A 305 15.71 11.58 -2.02
N HIS A 306 14.98 11.22 -0.97
CA HIS A 306 15.34 11.50 0.42
C HIS A 306 16.67 10.85 0.81
N SER A 307 17.03 9.74 0.18
CA SER A 307 18.31 9.07 0.42
C SER A 307 19.50 9.82 -0.23
N LYS A 308 19.25 10.67 -1.24
CA LYS A 308 20.27 11.46 -1.94
C LYS A 308 20.53 12.84 -1.31
N ILE A 309 19.57 13.38 -0.55
CA ILE A 309 19.66 14.70 0.11
C ILE A 309 20.24 14.61 1.53
N GLU A 310 20.50 15.76 2.15
CA GLU A 310 21.05 15.85 3.51
C GLU A 310 20.12 15.24 4.59
N LYS A 311 20.72 14.61 5.61
CA LYS A 311 20.00 13.90 6.69
C LYS A 311 18.96 14.74 7.41
N ASN A 312 19.21 16.03 7.60
CA ASN A 312 18.33 16.96 8.30
C ASN A 312 17.33 17.69 7.38
N LYS A 313 17.37 17.46 6.06
CA LYS A 313 16.43 18.07 5.10
C LYS A 313 15.34 17.09 4.67
N SER A 314 14.16 17.62 4.34
CA SER A 314 13.09 16.88 3.66
C SER A 314 12.64 17.64 2.42
N ILE A 315 12.06 16.95 1.42
CA ILE A 315 11.49 17.60 0.22
C ILE A 315 10.32 18.54 0.56
N PHE A 316 9.60 18.24 1.64
CA PHE A 316 8.60 19.09 2.27
C PHE A 316 8.79 19.03 3.79
N GLU A 317 9.02 20.18 4.43
CA GLU A 317 9.23 20.28 5.89
C GLU A 317 8.35 21.36 6.49
N LEU A 318 8.20 21.38 7.82
CA LEU A 318 7.56 22.51 8.50
C LEU A 318 8.58 23.62 8.75
N GLU A 319 8.23 24.85 8.42
CA GLU A 319 8.96 26.02 8.89
C GLU A 319 8.69 26.25 10.37
N THR A 320 9.69 26.01 11.22
CA THR A 320 9.66 26.42 12.63
C THR A 320 10.12 27.87 12.72
N ASN A 321 9.19 28.81 12.54
CA ASN A 321 9.47 30.23 12.70
C ASN A 321 9.53 30.61 14.20
N SER A 322 10.54 31.40 14.57
CA SER A 322 10.75 31.92 15.93
C SER A 322 9.68 32.92 16.41
N ASP A 323 8.83 33.41 15.51
CA ASP A 323 7.98 34.59 15.73
C ASP A 323 6.52 34.24 16.14
N ASN A 324 6.27 33.11 16.80
CA ASN A 324 4.91 32.63 17.18
C ASN A 324 3.92 32.51 16.00
N LYS A 325 4.39 32.50 14.75
CA LYS A 325 3.54 32.27 13.57
C LYS A 325 3.21 30.78 13.43
N PRO A 326 1.99 30.41 13.00
CA PRO A 326 1.66 29.02 12.70
C PRO A 326 2.67 28.44 11.69
N PRO A 327 3.26 27.26 11.95
CA PRO A 327 4.18 26.60 11.02
C PRO A 327 3.53 26.42 9.64
N LYS A 328 4.28 26.71 8.58
CA LYS A 328 3.83 26.49 7.20
C LYS A 328 4.67 25.40 6.55
N VAL A 329 4.18 24.83 5.45
CA VAL A 329 5.01 23.93 4.63
C VAL A 329 6.10 24.74 3.93
N LYS A 330 7.34 24.33 4.12
CA LYS A 330 8.48 24.73 3.31
C LYS A 330 8.62 23.76 2.14
N TYR A 331 8.43 24.28 0.93
CA TYR A 331 8.53 23.50 -0.30
C TYR A 331 9.98 23.41 -0.80
N ASN A 332 10.83 22.70 -0.06
CA ASN A 332 12.24 22.53 -0.40
C ASN A 332 12.46 21.94 -1.80
N LEU A 333 11.56 21.06 -2.26
CA LEU A 333 11.58 20.54 -3.63
C LEU A 333 11.57 21.64 -4.71
N VAL A 334 10.98 22.79 -4.39
CA VAL A 334 10.83 23.94 -5.28
C VAL A 334 11.87 25.02 -4.99
N ASN A 335 12.16 25.25 -3.71
CA ASN A 335 12.91 26.43 -3.25
C ASN A 335 14.39 26.15 -2.93
N ASP A 336 14.77 24.90 -2.65
CA ASP A 336 16.17 24.51 -2.42
C ASP A 336 16.80 24.03 -3.73
N GLY A 337 17.80 24.77 -4.22
CA GLY A 337 18.46 24.49 -5.50
C GLY A 337 19.14 23.11 -5.56
N THR A 338 19.68 22.63 -4.43
CA THR A 338 20.31 21.31 -4.35
C THR A 338 19.26 20.21 -4.41
N ILE A 339 18.16 20.33 -3.67
CA ILE A 339 17.07 19.34 -3.70
C ILE A 339 16.39 19.31 -5.07
N LYS A 340 16.18 20.47 -5.70
CA LYS A 340 15.66 20.59 -7.07
C LYS A 340 16.56 19.86 -8.08
N GLN A 341 17.88 20.03 -7.98
CA GLN A 341 18.84 19.36 -8.86
C GLN A 341 18.87 17.83 -8.65
N GLU A 342 18.81 17.36 -7.41
CA GLU A 342 18.71 15.93 -7.10
C GLU A 342 17.40 15.32 -7.63
N PHE A 343 16.27 16.05 -7.53
CA PHE A 343 15.01 15.63 -8.15
C PHE A 343 15.15 15.50 -9.67
N GLN A 344 15.70 16.51 -10.36
CA GLN A 344 15.88 16.47 -11.81
C GLN A 344 16.79 15.32 -12.25
N THR A 345 17.86 15.08 -11.49
CA THR A 345 18.81 13.98 -11.74
C THR A 345 18.12 12.63 -11.56
N LEU A 346 17.45 12.42 -10.42
CA LEU A 346 16.73 11.18 -10.14
C LEU A 346 15.61 10.92 -11.15
N TRP A 347 14.84 11.96 -11.52
CA TRP A 347 13.79 11.85 -12.53
C TRP A 347 14.35 11.34 -13.86
N LYS A 348 15.47 11.93 -14.32
CA LYS A 348 16.17 11.49 -15.53
C LYS A 348 16.67 10.05 -15.40
N GLU A 349 17.30 9.70 -14.29
CA GLU A 349 17.75 8.32 -14.02
C GLU A 349 16.58 7.32 -14.06
N TRP A 350 15.40 7.71 -13.56
CA TRP A 350 14.18 6.92 -13.62
C TRP A 350 13.70 6.74 -15.06
N SER A 351 13.53 7.84 -15.79
CA SER A 351 13.10 7.84 -17.19
C SER A 351 14.04 7.04 -18.11
N GLU A 352 15.36 7.14 -17.92
CA GLU A 352 16.35 6.48 -18.78
C GLU A 352 16.44 4.96 -18.55
N SER A 353 16.11 4.49 -17.35
CA SER A 353 16.05 3.06 -17.04
C SER A 353 14.79 2.37 -17.55
N ILE A 354 13.80 3.11 -18.04
CA ILE A 354 12.61 2.53 -18.69
C ILE A 354 13.02 2.05 -20.08
N LYS A 355 13.17 0.73 -20.21
CA LYS A 355 13.48 0.01 -21.45
C LYS A 355 12.28 -0.83 -21.84
N ARG A 356 12.07 -1.01 -23.14
CA ARG A 356 10.84 -1.62 -23.65
C ARG A 356 11.09 -2.33 -24.97
N GLU A 357 10.57 -3.54 -25.06
CA GLU A 357 10.48 -4.36 -26.28
C GLU A 357 8.99 -4.55 -26.60
N GLU A 358 8.60 -4.34 -27.85
CA GLU A 358 7.21 -4.45 -28.29
C GLU A 358 7.08 -5.49 -29.41
N ASN A 359 6.05 -6.33 -29.31
CA ASN A 359 5.60 -7.19 -30.40
C ASN A 359 4.27 -6.67 -30.96
N LYS A 360 4.25 -6.31 -32.23
CA LYS A 360 3.09 -5.71 -32.92
C LYS A 360 2.42 -6.67 -33.91
N LYS A 361 2.69 -7.97 -33.83
CA LYS A 361 2.19 -9.00 -34.77
C LYS A 361 0.67 -9.03 -34.89
N HIS A 362 -0.03 -8.65 -33.82
CA HIS A 362 -1.50 -8.61 -33.77
C HIS A 362 -2.10 -7.19 -33.94
N GLY A 363 -1.29 -6.21 -34.34
CA GLY A 363 -1.70 -4.81 -34.49
C GLY A 363 -1.32 -3.94 -33.29
N GLU A 364 -1.43 -2.62 -33.45
CA GLU A 364 -1.02 -1.65 -32.43
C GLU A 364 -1.90 -1.72 -31.16
N LEU A 365 -3.19 -2.02 -31.33
CA LEU A 365 -4.16 -2.12 -30.23
C LEU A 365 -3.99 -3.40 -29.39
N ASP A 366 -3.45 -4.46 -29.99
CA ASP A 366 -3.24 -5.77 -29.34
C ASP A 366 -1.75 -6.08 -29.10
N LYS A 367 -0.89 -5.05 -29.15
CA LYS A 367 0.56 -5.23 -29.00
C LYS A 367 0.93 -5.82 -27.64
N LYS A 368 1.95 -6.68 -27.64
CA LYS A 368 2.48 -7.30 -26.42
C LYS A 368 3.79 -6.63 -26.06
N VAL A 369 3.93 -6.31 -24.78
CA VAL A 369 4.99 -5.43 -24.28
C VAL A 369 5.76 -6.16 -23.21
N PHE A 370 7.08 -6.11 -23.31
CA PHE A 370 7.97 -6.44 -22.21
C PHE A 370 8.83 -5.24 -21.86
N GLN A 371 8.78 -4.77 -20.61
CA GLN A 371 9.47 -3.55 -20.19
C GLN A 371 10.25 -3.72 -18.89
N SER A 372 11.22 -2.84 -18.64
CA SER A 372 12.04 -2.95 -17.43
C SER A 372 11.22 -2.65 -16.19
N MET A 373 10.37 -1.63 -16.25
CA MET A 373 9.58 -1.18 -15.11
C MET A 373 8.13 -0.90 -15.47
N LYS A 374 7.24 -1.11 -14.50
CA LYS A 374 5.85 -0.64 -14.53
C LYS A 374 5.47 0.03 -13.22
N PHE A 375 5.03 1.28 -13.29
CA PHE A 375 4.45 1.97 -12.15
C PHE A 375 2.95 1.70 -12.11
N MET A 376 2.47 1.25 -10.95
CA MET A 376 1.11 0.74 -10.82
C MET A 376 0.15 1.89 -10.49
N ALA A 377 -1.02 1.93 -11.13
CA ALA A 377 -2.03 2.93 -10.78
C ALA A 377 -2.73 2.67 -9.43
N ASN A 378 -2.56 1.47 -8.84
CA ASN A 378 -3.16 1.05 -7.57
C ASN A 378 -4.71 1.18 -7.56
N ALA A 379 -5.30 1.29 -6.36
CA ALA A 379 -6.74 1.35 -6.12
C ALA A 379 -7.50 0.11 -6.67
N ASP A 380 -8.49 0.31 -7.54
CA ASP A 380 -9.28 -0.76 -8.15
C ASP A 380 -8.76 -1.20 -9.53
N LYS A 381 -7.61 -0.67 -9.97
CA LYS A 381 -7.11 -0.85 -11.34
C LYS A 381 -6.06 -1.95 -11.46
N GLU A 382 -4.95 -1.84 -10.73
CA GLU A 382 -3.82 -2.77 -10.84
C GLU A 382 -2.89 -2.70 -9.63
N TRP A 383 -2.21 -3.80 -9.29
CA TRP A 383 -1.26 -3.87 -8.19
C TRP A 383 -0.06 -4.76 -8.54
N GLY A 384 1.12 -4.43 -8.04
CA GLY A 384 2.35 -5.21 -8.26
C GLY A 384 2.20 -6.66 -7.79
N SER A 385 1.50 -6.87 -6.67
CA SER A 385 1.13 -8.21 -6.18
C SER A 385 0.33 -9.02 -7.22
N TRP A 386 -0.55 -8.39 -8.00
CA TRP A 386 -1.32 -9.07 -9.06
C TRP A 386 -0.44 -9.44 -10.24
N ASN A 387 0.57 -8.62 -10.56
CA ASN A 387 1.53 -8.94 -11.62
C ASN A 387 2.48 -10.08 -11.21
N ILE A 388 2.86 -10.18 -9.93
CA ILE A 388 3.59 -11.34 -9.39
C ILE A 388 2.74 -12.61 -9.53
N PHE A 389 1.46 -12.55 -9.14
CA PHE A 389 0.50 -13.64 -9.24
C PHE A 389 0.34 -14.17 -10.68
N ARG A 390 0.27 -13.27 -11.67
CA ARG A 390 -0.02 -13.61 -13.06
C ARG A 390 1.23 -13.95 -13.90
N PHE A 391 2.40 -14.12 -13.27
CA PHE A 391 3.67 -14.25 -13.97
C PHE A 391 3.94 -13.10 -14.96
N GLN A 392 3.58 -11.87 -14.59
CA GLN A 392 3.86 -10.66 -15.39
C GLN A 392 5.12 -9.93 -14.91
N SER A 393 5.40 -9.94 -13.59
CA SER A 393 6.56 -9.32 -12.95
C SER A 393 7.51 -10.35 -12.35
N ALA A 394 8.83 -10.20 -12.55
CA ALA A 394 9.82 -11.01 -11.84
C ALA A 394 9.96 -10.60 -10.38
N PHE A 395 10.02 -9.29 -10.13
CA PHE A 395 9.96 -8.74 -8.78
C PHE A 395 9.14 -7.46 -8.71
N SER A 396 8.70 -7.11 -7.52
CA SER A 396 7.87 -5.93 -7.27
C SER A 396 8.20 -5.28 -5.94
N LEU A 397 8.11 -3.95 -5.87
CA LEU A 397 7.84 -3.25 -4.61
C LEU A 397 6.33 -3.11 -4.48
N ALA A 398 5.74 -3.88 -3.56
CA ALA A 398 4.30 -3.98 -3.39
C ALA A 398 3.89 -3.88 -1.92
N ALA A 399 2.63 -3.55 -1.69
CA ALA A 399 2.07 -3.54 -0.34
C ALA A 399 2.09 -4.95 0.29
N SER A 400 2.62 -5.05 1.51
CA SER A 400 2.75 -6.34 2.23
C SER A 400 1.39 -7.01 2.47
N VAL A 401 0.34 -6.22 2.71
CA VAL A 401 -1.04 -6.69 2.91
C VAL A 401 -1.62 -7.40 1.68
N GLY A 402 -1.00 -7.22 0.51
CA GLY A 402 -1.24 -7.98 -0.71
C GLY A 402 -0.68 -9.42 -0.69
N ALA A 403 -0.13 -9.91 0.43
CA ALA A 403 0.47 -11.25 0.53
C ALA A 403 -0.45 -12.40 0.10
N HIS A 404 -1.75 -12.27 0.32
CA HIS A 404 -2.74 -13.26 -0.09
C HIS A 404 -3.15 -13.11 -1.56
N GLN A 405 -2.80 -12.00 -2.22
CA GLN A 405 -3.17 -11.63 -3.59
C GLN A 405 -2.11 -11.96 -4.62
N ASN A 406 -0.87 -12.22 -4.19
CA ASN A 406 0.25 -12.54 -5.08
C ASN A 406 0.36 -14.02 -5.48
N LYS A 407 -0.59 -14.86 -5.04
CA LYS A 407 -0.60 -16.32 -5.25
C LYS A 407 -2.01 -16.90 -5.17
N ILE A 408 -2.18 -18.12 -5.65
CA ILE A 408 -3.43 -18.88 -5.54
C ILE A 408 -3.83 -19.02 -4.07
N SER A 409 -5.05 -18.58 -3.76
CA SER A 409 -5.72 -18.74 -2.47
C SER A 409 -7.23 -18.77 -2.69
N GLN A 410 -8.00 -19.18 -1.68
CA GLN A 410 -9.47 -19.14 -1.75
C GLN A 410 -10.02 -17.74 -2.08
N LEU A 411 -9.27 -16.68 -1.75
CA LEU A 411 -9.69 -15.30 -1.97
C LEU A 411 -9.29 -14.75 -3.34
N THR A 412 -8.16 -15.19 -3.93
CA THR A 412 -7.71 -14.60 -5.21
C THR A 412 -8.65 -14.92 -6.35
N ARG A 413 -9.14 -16.15 -6.46
CA ARG A 413 -10.09 -16.51 -7.53
C ARG A 413 -11.35 -15.65 -7.54
N ASN A 414 -11.84 -15.31 -6.35
CA ASN A 414 -13.07 -14.56 -6.15
C ASN A 414 -12.82 -13.08 -5.79
N HIS A 415 -11.59 -12.59 -6.00
CA HIS A 415 -11.23 -11.24 -5.60
C HIS A 415 -12.18 -10.22 -6.28
N PRO A 416 -12.79 -9.28 -5.52
CA PRO A 416 -13.88 -8.45 -6.03
C PRO A 416 -13.44 -7.60 -7.23
N TYR A 417 -12.18 -7.18 -7.27
CA TYR A 417 -11.61 -6.31 -8.30
C TYR A 417 -10.99 -7.07 -9.49
N PHE A 418 -10.98 -8.41 -9.48
CA PHE A 418 -10.55 -9.18 -10.66
C PHE A 418 -11.64 -9.26 -11.73
N GLY A 419 -11.20 -9.25 -12.99
CA GLY A 419 -12.06 -9.40 -14.16
C GLY A 419 -12.44 -10.85 -14.44
N ASP A 420 -13.27 -11.03 -15.47
CA ASP A 420 -13.68 -12.34 -15.97
C ASP A 420 -12.49 -13.18 -16.48
N ASP A 421 -11.42 -12.52 -16.93
CA ASP A 421 -10.18 -13.14 -17.38
C ASP A 421 -9.48 -13.95 -16.28
N ILE A 422 -9.77 -13.68 -15.01
CA ILE A 422 -9.31 -14.48 -13.87
C ILE A 422 -10.44 -15.32 -13.30
N LYS A 423 -11.61 -14.72 -13.04
CA LYS A 423 -12.74 -15.38 -12.38
C LYS A 423 -13.25 -16.60 -13.15
N LYS A 424 -13.22 -16.53 -14.49
CA LYS A 424 -13.72 -17.58 -15.39
C LYS A 424 -12.61 -18.40 -16.07
N ASP A 425 -11.34 -18.17 -15.72
CA ASP A 425 -10.22 -18.94 -16.30
C ASP A 425 -10.30 -20.40 -15.83
N THR A 426 -10.56 -21.32 -16.76
CA THR A 426 -10.62 -22.76 -16.47
C THR A 426 -9.25 -23.33 -16.09
N ASN A 427 -8.17 -22.65 -16.46
CA ASN A 427 -6.80 -23.02 -16.15
C ASN A 427 -6.21 -22.22 -14.98
N PHE A 428 -7.04 -21.52 -14.19
CA PHE A 428 -6.62 -20.67 -13.07
C PHE A 428 -5.53 -21.30 -12.17
N GLU A 429 -5.68 -22.59 -11.87
CA GLU A 429 -4.78 -23.34 -10.97
C GLU A 429 -3.40 -23.64 -11.55
N THR A 430 -3.21 -23.52 -12.87
CA THR A 430 -1.97 -23.87 -13.58
C THR A 430 -1.28 -22.65 -14.20
N VAL A 431 -2.01 -21.57 -14.44
CA VAL A 431 -1.51 -20.37 -15.12
C VAL A 431 -1.21 -19.19 -14.19
N ASN A 432 -1.36 -19.37 -12.88
CA ASN A 432 -1.03 -18.35 -11.88
C ASN A 432 -0.14 -18.92 -10.76
N ALA A 433 0.58 -18.05 -10.06
CA ALA A 433 1.60 -18.44 -9.09
C ALA A 433 1.00 -19.16 -7.87
N LYS A 434 1.67 -20.22 -7.41
CA LYS A 434 1.37 -20.93 -6.16
C LYS A 434 2.24 -20.42 -5.02
N GLU A 435 1.99 -20.91 -3.81
CA GLU A 435 2.81 -20.64 -2.62
C GLU A 435 4.31 -20.85 -2.88
N ALA A 436 4.69 -21.96 -3.51
CA ALA A 436 6.09 -22.27 -3.81
C ALA A 436 6.72 -21.38 -4.89
N ASP A 437 5.94 -20.55 -5.58
CA ASP A 437 6.42 -19.66 -6.65
C ASP A 437 6.70 -18.25 -6.13
N VAL A 438 6.35 -17.92 -4.89
CA VAL A 438 6.38 -16.54 -4.40
C VAL A 438 7.18 -16.42 -3.12
N PHE A 439 8.07 -15.42 -3.09
CA PHE A 439 8.77 -15.02 -1.88
C PHE A 439 8.54 -13.53 -1.61
N MET A 440 8.38 -13.17 -0.35
CA MET A 440 8.23 -11.79 0.09
C MET A 440 9.28 -11.47 1.15
N ASP A 441 9.85 -10.29 1.05
CA ASP A 441 10.78 -9.74 2.03
C ASP A 441 10.37 -8.30 2.40
N SER A 442 10.92 -7.82 3.50
CA SER A 442 10.67 -6.49 4.07
C SER A 442 11.03 -5.37 3.09
N GLN A 443 10.50 -4.18 3.35
CA GLN A 443 10.83 -3.00 2.55
C GLN A 443 12.34 -2.76 2.43
N ILE A 444 12.75 -2.27 1.27
CA ILE A 444 14.14 -1.87 1.05
C ILE A 444 14.37 -0.55 1.77
N THR A 445 15.31 -0.56 2.71
CA THR A 445 15.74 0.62 3.47
C THR A 445 17.23 0.87 3.18
N PRO A 446 17.60 1.17 1.92
CA PRO A 446 18.99 1.20 1.53
C PRO A 446 19.72 2.33 2.25
N SER A 447 20.90 2.02 2.75
CA SER A 447 21.90 3.02 3.09
C SER A 447 22.65 3.41 1.82
N ILE A 448 22.64 4.69 1.42
CA ILE A 448 23.53 5.13 0.34
C ILE A 448 24.95 5.22 0.89
N ALA A 449 25.85 4.37 0.37
CA ALA A 449 27.27 4.66 0.40
C ALA A 449 27.56 5.74 -0.64
N LYS A 450 27.68 7.01 -0.21
CA LYS A 450 28.26 8.03 -1.10
C LYS A 450 29.72 7.65 -1.33
N ASN A 451 30.04 7.20 -2.54
CA ASN A 451 31.43 7.11 -2.97
C ASN A 451 32.00 8.54 -3.10
N ASN A 452 33.16 8.76 -2.46
CA ASN A 452 34.12 9.85 -2.68
C ASN A 452 33.99 11.23 -1.99
N SER A 453 33.21 11.40 -0.92
CA SER A 453 33.42 12.60 -0.07
C SER A 453 33.09 12.36 1.41
N GLY A 454 34.06 11.85 2.18
CA GLY A 454 34.29 12.08 3.63
C GLY A 454 33.18 11.92 4.68
N SER A 455 31.89 11.84 4.33
CA SER A 455 30.77 11.65 5.26
C SER A 455 30.26 10.22 5.12
N ASN A 456 30.46 9.41 6.16
CA ASN A 456 29.87 8.08 6.33
C ASN A 456 28.32 8.16 6.48
N ASN A 457 27.60 8.64 5.46
CA ASN A 457 26.16 8.84 5.49
C ASN A 457 25.38 7.60 4.99
N ASN A 458 25.73 6.43 5.51
CA ASN A 458 25.00 5.19 5.27
C ASN A 458 23.71 5.17 6.12
N GLN A 459 22.67 5.90 5.69
CA GLN A 459 21.41 5.95 6.41
C GLN A 459 20.25 5.39 5.58
N GLY A 460 19.47 4.48 6.18
CA GLY A 460 18.23 3.97 5.59
C GLY A 460 17.08 4.96 5.75
N ILE A 461 16.28 5.12 4.70
CA ILE A 461 15.00 5.84 4.77
C ILE A 461 13.89 4.83 4.97
N PHE A 462 13.08 5.04 6.01
CA PHE A 462 11.81 4.35 6.22
C PHE A 462 10.69 5.29 5.78
N HIS A 463 9.80 4.78 4.94
CA HIS A 463 8.53 5.42 4.66
C HIS A 463 7.45 4.65 5.39
N GLU A 464 6.65 5.38 6.16
CA GLU A 464 5.47 4.80 6.77
C GLU A 464 4.43 4.55 5.69
N GLY A 465 3.95 3.32 5.63
CA GLY A 465 2.77 2.96 4.87
C GLY A 465 1.60 2.65 5.79
N GLY A 466 0.41 2.56 5.19
CA GLY A 466 -0.84 2.41 5.92
C GLY A 466 -1.50 3.75 6.21
N SER A 467 -2.42 3.75 7.18
CA SER A 467 -3.29 4.88 7.45
C SER A 467 -3.25 5.30 8.92
N SER A 468 -3.84 6.46 9.20
CA SER A 468 -4.03 6.97 10.55
C SER A 468 -5.51 7.11 10.88
N ILE A 469 -5.83 7.00 12.16
CA ILE A 469 -7.15 7.38 12.68
C ILE A 469 -7.18 8.88 12.90
N ILE A 470 -8.13 9.57 12.26
CA ILE A 470 -8.42 10.98 12.45
C ILE A 470 -9.75 11.10 13.19
N PRO A 471 -9.74 11.31 14.52
CA PRO A 471 -10.95 11.47 15.29
C PRO A 471 -11.51 12.89 15.13
N ILE A 472 -12.82 12.99 14.89
CA ILE A 472 -13.49 14.24 14.57
C ILE A 472 -14.41 14.65 15.72
N ASN A 473 -14.24 15.88 16.17
CA ASN A 473 -15.18 16.54 17.05
C ASN A 473 -16.42 16.92 16.24
N VAL A 474 -17.49 16.16 16.39
CA VAL A 474 -18.76 16.38 15.67
C VAL A 474 -19.66 17.42 16.36
N GLY A 475 -19.18 18.10 17.41
CA GLY A 475 -19.96 19.09 18.17
C GLY A 475 -21.04 18.46 19.06
N ASN A 476 -20.99 17.14 19.28
CA ASN A 476 -21.91 16.40 20.13
C ASN A 476 -21.12 15.62 21.19
N GLU A 477 -21.28 16.01 22.45
CA GLU A 477 -20.51 15.45 23.57
C GLU A 477 -20.71 13.94 23.75
N LYS A 478 -21.95 13.44 23.62
CA LYS A 478 -22.25 12.01 23.70
C LYS A 478 -21.51 11.22 22.62
N LEU A 479 -21.52 11.70 21.37
CA LEU A 479 -20.82 11.04 20.27
C LEU A 479 -19.30 11.15 20.41
N ASN A 480 -18.78 12.28 20.89
CA ASN A 480 -17.35 12.46 21.16
C ASN A 480 -16.87 11.51 22.28
N ASN A 481 -17.62 11.38 23.38
CA ASN A 481 -17.31 10.45 24.47
C ASN A 481 -17.43 8.98 24.01
N GLY A 482 -18.44 8.65 23.20
CA GLY A 482 -18.55 7.33 22.58
C GLY A 482 -17.39 7.00 21.64
N THR A 483 -16.94 8.00 20.86
CA THR A 483 -15.75 7.87 19.99
C THR A 483 -14.49 7.62 20.82
N LYS A 484 -14.28 8.41 21.89
CA LYS A 484 -13.17 8.22 22.84
C LYS A 484 -13.16 6.83 23.47
N LYS A 485 -14.32 6.34 23.92
CA LYS A 485 -14.48 5.01 24.51
C LYS A 485 -14.09 3.91 23.52
N PHE A 486 -14.59 3.99 22.28
CA PHE A 486 -14.25 3.03 21.23
C PHE A 486 -12.76 3.05 20.91
N LEU A 487 -12.18 4.25 20.74
CA LEU A 487 -10.75 4.41 20.46
C LEU A 487 -9.86 3.88 21.60
N LYS A 488 -10.24 4.11 22.86
CA LYS A 488 -9.53 3.52 24.00
C LYS A 488 -9.54 1.99 23.91
N TRP A 489 -10.71 1.40 23.66
CA TRP A 489 -10.83 -0.05 23.55
C TRP A 489 -10.03 -0.61 22.37
N ILE A 490 -10.11 -0.03 21.17
CA ILE A 490 -9.41 -0.59 20.02
C ILE A 490 -7.88 -0.63 20.24
N TYR A 491 -7.31 0.39 20.89
CA TYR A 491 -5.86 0.47 21.13
C TYR A 491 -5.36 -0.30 22.34
N THR A 492 -6.09 -0.32 23.45
CA THR A 492 -5.60 -0.88 24.72
C THR A 492 -6.43 -2.04 25.26
N GLY A 493 -7.51 -2.39 24.57
CA GLY A 493 -8.44 -3.44 24.98
C GLY A 493 -8.09 -4.82 24.41
N ALA A 494 -8.88 -5.79 24.88
CA ALA A 494 -8.89 -7.14 24.35
C ALA A 494 -10.27 -7.47 23.75
N ASN A 495 -10.30 -8.48 22.89
CA ASN A 495 -11.52 -9.03 22.30
C ASN A 495 -11.78 -10.47 22.77
N LYS A 496 -12.58 -11.22 22.02
CA LYS A 496 -12.98 -12.59 22.36
C LYS A 496 -11.74 -13.45 22.66
N ASN A 497 -11.82 -14.24 23.74
CA ASN A 497 -10.72 -15.04 24.30
C ASN A 497 -9.58 -14.23 24.93
N ASN A 498 -9.84 -12.97 25.31
CA ASN A 498 -8.86 -12.07 25.93
C ASN A 498 -7.61 -11.82 25.06
N GLU A 499 -7.78 -11.90 23.73
CA GLU A 499 -6.71 -11.55 22.78
C GLU A 499 -6.66 -10.04 22.58
N GLU A 500 -5.45 -9.47 22.61
CA GLU A 500 -5.24 -8.05 22.34
C GLU A 500 -5.67 -7.70 20.90
N ASN A 501 -6.34 -6.56 20.74
CA ASN A 501 -6.89 -6.15 19.45
C ASN A 501 -5.85 -6.03 18.33
N TRP A 502 -4.63 -5.57 18.65
CA TRP A 502 -3.54 -5.50 17.69
C TRP A 502 -3.19 -6.87 17.10
N LEU A 503 -3.23 -7.94 17.91
CA LEU A 503 -2.87 -9.28 17.46
C LEU A 503 -3.96 -9.88 16.58
N THR A 504 -5.23 -9.63 16.92
CA THR A 504 -6.35 -10.01 16.06
C THR A 504 -6.28 -9.28 14.72
N LEU A 505 -6.00 -7.97 14.71
CA LEU A 505 -5.78 -7.21 13.46
C LEU A 505 -4.64 -7.83 12.64
N ALA A 506 -3.49 -8.11 13.25
CA ALA A 506 -2.35 -8.72 12.56
C ALA A 506 -2.72 -10.06 11.91
N LYS A 507 -3.47 -10.91 12.62
CA LYS A 507 -3.91 -12.23 12.13
C LYS A 507 -4.93 -12.18 11.00
N THR A 508 -5.72 -11.11 10.91
CA THR A 508 -6.92 -11.09 10.06
C THR A 508 -6.89 -10.01 8.98
N SER A 509 -5.95 -9.07 9.05
CA SER A 509 -5.82 -7.96 8.10
C SER A 509 -4.43 -7.80 7.50
N GLY A 510 -3.39 -8.32 8.16
CA GLY A 510 -2.01 -8.15 7.73
C GLY A 510 -1.36 -6.82 8.14
N TYR A 511 -2.11 -5.94 8.79
CA TYR A 511 -1.63 -4.67 9.34
C TYR A 511 -1.19 -4.82 10.79
N ILE A 512 -0.23 -3.99 11.21
CA ILE A 512 0.27 -3.94 12.59
C ILE A 512 -0.01 -2.59 13.23
N MET A 513 -0.50 -2.56 14.47
CA MET A 513 -0.57 -1.32 15.23
C MET A 513 0.82 -0.96 15.77
N PRO A 514 1.36 0.24 15.50
CA PRO A 514 2.73 0.62 15.88
C PRO A 514 2.83 1.07 17.36
N LEU A 515 2.22 0.29 18.26
CA LEU A 515 2.24 0.52 19.71
C LEU A 515 3.63 0.25 20.28
N LYS A 516 4.00 0.98 21.33
CA LYS A 516 5.28 0.77 22.04
C LYS A 516 5.42 -0.65 22.60
N SER A 517 4.32 -1.24 23.06
CA SER A 517 4.26 -2.63 23.53
C SER A 517 4.39 -3.66 22.41
N VAL A 518 4.17 -3.27 21.15
CA VAL A 518 4.20 -4.14 19.98
C VAL A 518 5.53 -4.03 19.24
N VAL A 519 6.06 -2.82 19.06
CA VAL A 519 7.30 -2.56 18.31
C VAL A 519 8.52 -2.87 19.17
N ASN A 520 8.83 -4.15 19.33
CA ASN A 520 10.01 -4.65 20.03
C ASN A 520 10.40 -6.07 19.58
N LYS A 521 11.58 -6.53 20.01
CA LYS A 521 12.14 -7.83 19.64
C LYS A 521 11.36 -9.02 20.20
N GLU A 522 10.72 -8.89 21.37
CA GLU A 522 9.95 -9.98 21.98
C GLU A 522 8.70 -10.29 21.15
N THR A 523 7.92 -9.26 20.80
CA THR A 523 6.75 -9.40 19.93
C THR A 523 7.13 -9.89 18.54
N LEU A 524 8.28 -9.46 18.01
CA LEU A 524 8.82 -9.97 16.75
C LEU A 524 9.05 -11.48 16.83
N SER A 525 9.79 -11.97 17.82
CA SER A 525 10.03 -13.41 17.99
C SER A 525 8.74 -14.20 18.26
N LYS A 526 7.76 -13.61 18.95
CA LYS A 526 6.42 -14.20 19.13
C LYS A 526 5.72 -14.42 17.79
N LEU A 527 5.67 -13.40 16.92
CA LEU A 527 5.06 -13.54 15.60
C LEU A 527 5.82 -14.52 14.70
N GLU A 528 7.15 -14.51 14.71
CA GLU A 528 7.99 -15.48 13.97
C GLU A 528 7.67 -16.92 14.36
N LYS A 529 7.56 -17.19 15.67
CA LYS A 529 7.17 -18.50 16.17
C LYS A 529 5.77 -18.91 15.71
N MET A 530 4.79 -18.00 15.77
CA MET A 530 3.42 -18.26 15.33
C MET A 530 3.32 -18.56 13.83
N VAL A 531 4.07 -17.81 13.01
CA VAL A 531 4.17 -18.05 11.57
C VAL A 531 4.74 -19.45 11.32
N LYS A 532 5.88 -19.77 11.94
CA LYS A 532 6.55 -21.06 11.77
C LYS A 532 5.68 -22.25 12.19
N GLU A 533 5.03 -22.17 13.35
CA GLU A 533 4.12 -23.23 13.83
C GLU A 533 2.93 -23.45 12.89
N LEU A 534 2.42 -22.38 12.29
CA LEU A 534 1.33 -22.46 11.32
C LEU A 534 1.81 -23.01 9.97
N GLU A 535 2.99 -22.60 9.49
CA GLU A 535 3.64 -23.17 8.30
C GLU A 535 3.88 -24.68 8.46
N ASP A 536 4.53 -25.11 9.55
CA ASP A 536 4.84 -26.52 9.80
C ASP A 536 3.59 -27.40 9.86
N ARG A 537 2.47 -26.85 10.36
CA ARG A 537 1.18 -27.53 10.37
C ARG A 537 0.55 -27.59 8.99
N LEU A 538 0.55 -26.48 8.24
CA LEU A 538 -0.08 -26.38 6.93
C LEU A 538 0.70 -27.11 5.83
N LEU A 539 2.02 -27.25 5.95
CA LEU A 539 2.86 -28.06 5.04
C LEU A 539 2.51 -29.56 5.05
N LYS A 540 1.73 -30.02 6.03
CA LYS A 540 1.20 -31.39 6.09
C LYS A 540 -0.06 -31.57 5.24
N SER A 541 -0.70 -30.49 4.79
CA SER A 541 -1.85 -30.54 3.89
C SER A 541 -1.42 -30.93 2.48
N GLN A 542 -2.30 -31.62 1.75
CA GLN A 542 -2.11 -31.90 0.33
C GLN A 542 -2.13 -30.62 -0.51
N ASP A 543 -2.92 -29.62 -0.11
CA ASP A 543 -3.07 -28.35 -0.81
C ASP A 543 -3.35 -27.21 0.17
N ILE A 544 -2.27 -26.55 0.61
CA ILE A 544 -2.33 -25.44 1.56
C ILE A 544 -3.30 -24.33 1.13
N SER A 545 -3.50 -24.11 -0.17
CA SER A 545 -4.35 -23.04 -0.69
C SER A 545 -5.82 -23.20 -0.32
N LYS A 546 -6.24 -24.43 0.04
CA LYS A 546 -7.61 -24.78 0.44
C LYS A 546 -7.83 -24.79 1.95
N GLU A 547 -6.78 -24.61 2.75
CA GLU A 547 -6.89 -24.59 4.21
C GLU A 547 -7.43 -23.24 4.70
N LYS A 548 -8.32 -23.25 5.70
CA LYS A 548 -8.92 -22.01 6.23
C LYS A 548 -7.88 -21.10 6.86
N GLU A 549 -6.92 -21.69 7.57
CA GLU A 549 -5.86 -20.98 8.28
C GLU A 549 -4.77 -20.45 7.34
N TYR A 550 -4.78 -20.80 6.05
CA TYR A 550 -3.83 -20.25 5.09
C TYR A 550 -3.99 -18.74 4.90
N PHE A 551 -5.22 -18.22 5.00
CA PHE A 551 -5.43 -16.77 5.02
C PHE A 551 -4.73 -16.13 6.22
N THR A 552 -4.93 -16.68 7.42
CA THR A 552 -4.27 -16.22 8.65
C THR A 552 -2.75 -16.27 8.53
N LEU A 553 -2.19 -17.31 7.92
CA LEU A 553 -0.75 -17.41 7.67
C LEU A 553 -0.25 -16.24 6.82
N ASN A 554 -0.93 -15.94 5.71
CA ASN A 554 -0.55 -14.83 4.83
C ASN A 554 -0.65 -13.47 5.54
N MET A 555 -1.69 -13.26 6.36
CA MET A 555 -1.84 -12.03 7.14
C MET A 555 -0.75 -11.90 8.22
N LEU A 556 -0.41 -12.99 8.91
CA LEU A 556 0.67 -12.99 9.89
C LEU A 556 2.03 -12.72 9.24
N ARG A 557 2.31 -13.27 8.06
CA ARG A 557 3.53 -12.96 7.29
C ARG A 557 3.60 -11.48 6.90
N SER A 558 2.51 -10.91 6.40
CA SER A 558 2.41 -9.47 6.11
C SER A 558 2.69 -8.60 7.34
N SER A 559 2.07 -8.94 8.47
CA SER A 559 2.24 -8.22 9.73
C SER A 559 3.66 -8.34 10.26
N LEU A 560 4.27 -9.53 10.12
CA LEU A 560 5.64 -9.80 10.51
C LEU A 560 6.64 -8.97 9.70
N LEU A 561 6.45 -8.83 8.38
CA LEU A 561 7.30 -7.97 7.55
C LEU A 561 7.25 -6.51 8.02
N SER A 562 6.04 -5.98 8.21
CA SER A 562 5.83 -4.61 8.67
C SER A 562 6.41 -4.39 10.09
N LEU A 563 6.26 -5.37 10.99
CA LEU A 563 6.88 -5.31 12.32
C LEU A 563 8.41 -5.34 12.25
N LYS A 564 9.02 -6.14 11.37
CA LYS A 564 10.49 -6.12 11.16
C LYS A 564 10.97 -4.73 10.76
N SER A 565 10.25 -4.08 9.85
CA SER A 565 10.56 -2.73 9.40
C SER A 565 10.40 -1.68 10.50
N LEU A 566 9.34 -1.77 11.32
CA LEU A 566 9.15 -0.90 12.50
C LEU A 566 10.23 -1.10 13.58
N VAL A 567 10.59 -2.35 13.89
CA VAL A 567 11.66 -2.63 14.86
C VAL A 567 13.00 -2.09 14.34
N LYS A 568 13.27 -2.24 13.03
CA LYS A 568 14.46 -1.68 12.39
C LYS A 568 14.45 -0.15 12.37
N LEU A 569 13.28 0.48 12.20
CA LEU A 569 13.12 1.92 12.29
C LEU A 569 13.63 2.45 13.63
N GLU A 570 13.37 1.75 14.74
CA GLU A 570 13.85 2.18 16.07
C GLU A 570 15.38 2.06 16.23
N GLU A 571 16.11 1.47 15.27
CA GLU A 571 17.58 1.51 15.23
C GLU A 571 18.08 2.87 14.70
N ASP A 572 19.20 3.39 15.21
CA ASP A 572 19.73 4.73 14.86
C ASP A 572 20.17 4.88 13.39
N LYS A 573 20.24 3.77 12.64
CA LYS A 573 20.67 3.71 11.25
C LYS A 573 19.53 4.00 10.26
N VAL A 574 18.29 4.08 10.72
CA VAL A 574 17.10 4.32 9.89
C VAL A 574 16.36 5.55 10.40
N ILE A 575 15.90 6.40 9.46
CA ILE A 575 15.02 7.54 9.78
C ILE A 575 13.72 7.45 9.01
N ALA A 576 12.64 7.78 9.71
CA ALA A 576 11.39 8.18 9.08
C ALA A 576 11.51 9.65 8.65
N LYS A 577 11.20 9.94 7.40
CA LYS A 577 11.12 11.32 6.89
C LYS A 577 9.66 11.76 6.94
N ALA A 578 9.34 12.66 7.87
CA ALA A 578 8.06 13.34 7.84
C ALA A 578 7.96 14.15 6.55
N VAL A 579 6.87 13.94 5.82
CA VAL A 579 6.49 14.79 4.69
C VAL A 579 5.41 15.73 5.21
N ALA A 580 5.77 17.00 5.39
CA ALA A 580 4.79 18.02 5.72
C ALA A 580 3.78 18.13 4.57
N THR A 581 2.48 18.16 4.89
CA THR A 581 1.42 18.03 3.89
C THR A 581 0.36 19.11 3.99
N ASP A 582 -0.02 19.63 2.82
CA ASP A 582 -1.08 20.57 2.53
C ASP A 582 -1.63 20.37 1.09
N ASP A 583 -2.55 21.23 0.64
CA ASP A 583 -3.14 21.14 -0.71
C ASP A 583 -2.12 21.28 -1.84
N ASN A 584 -1.05 22.05 -1.64
CA ASN A 584 -0.01 22.26 -2.64
C ASN A 584 0.89 21.03 -2.75
N THR A 585 1.31 20.45 -1.62
CA THR A 585 2.06 19.18 -1.61
C THR A 585 1.27 18.05 -2.25
N ALA A 586 -0.04 17.95 -1.99
CA ALA A 586 -0.90 16.93 -2.59
C ALA A 586 -0.98 17.08 -4.12
N GLN A 587 -1.08 18.32 -4.63
CA GLN A 587 -1.05 18.59 -6.07
C GLN A 587 0.31 18.23 -6.70
N ILE A 588 1.42 18.59 -6.05
CA ILE A 588 2.77 18.26 -6.52
C ILE A 588 2.96 16.73 -6.58
N THR A 589 2.60 16.02 -5.51
CA THR A 589 2.69 14.55 -5.46
C THR A 589 1.80 13.89 -6.51
N GLY A 590 0.60 14.42 -6.76
CA GLY A 590 -0.26 13.93 -7.84
C GLY A 590 0.36 14.09 -9.23
N LEU A 591 1.09 15.18 -9.48
CA LEU A 591 1.83 15.38 -10.74
C LEU A 591 2.99 14.41 -10.90
N VAL A 592 3.76 14.16 -9.83
CA VAL A 592 4.83 13.16 -9.80
C VAL A 592 4.25 11.77 -10.09
N SER A 593 3.23 11.36 -9.36
CA SER A 593 2.57 10.06 -9.51
C SER A 593 2.05 9.83 -10.94
N ASN A 594 1.28 10.78 -11.47
CA ASN A 594 0.75 10.73 -12.83
C ASN A 594 1.87 10.74 -13.90
N GLY A 595 2.93 11.51 -13.68
CA GLY A 595 4.07 11.55 -14.59
C GLY A 595 4.88 10.26 -14.60
N LEU A 596 4.98 9.57 -13.47
CA LEU A 596 5.60 8.24 -13.40
C LEU A 596 4.73 7.23 -14.14
N ILE A 597 3.45 7.06 -13.77
CA ILE A 597 2.53 6.08 -14.40
C ILE A 597 2.57 6.17 -15.93
N LYS A 598 2.38 7.39 -16.47
CA LYS A 598 2.33 7.61 -17.92
C LYS A 598 3.60 7.21 -18.67
N GLN A 599 4.76 7.16 -18.01
CA GLN A 599 5.99 6.73 -18.66
C GLN A 599 6.06 5.21 -18.89
N THR A 600 5.19 4.43 -18.25
CA THR A 600 5.23 2.95 -18.30
C THR A 600 3.91 2.30 -18.71
N GLU A 601 2.92 3.08 -19.13
CA GLU A 601 1.65 2.56 -19.62
C GLU A 601 1.87 1.58 -20.80
N ILE A 602 1.19 0.42 -20.73
CA ILE A 602 1.33 -0.64 -21.75
C ILE A 602 0.77 -0.18 -23.10
N ASN A 603 -0.30 0.61 -23.10
CA ASN A 603 -0.96 1.05 -24.34
C ASN A 603 -0.23 2.21 -25.04
N GLY A 604 0.69 2.88 -24.36
CA GLY A 604 1.50 3.96 -24.92
C GLY A 604 2.20 4.74 -23.81
N THR A 605 3.44 5.16 -24.04
CA THR A 605 4.20 5.90 -23.02
C THR A 605 4.20 7.38 -23.34
N THR A 606 4.06 8.22 -22.31
CA THR A 606 4.26 9.68 -22.41
C THR A 606 5.44 10.05 -21.52
N LYS A 607 6.51 10.56 -22.13
CA LYS A 607 7.63 11.12 -21.38
C LYS A 607 7.26 12.52 -20.89
N ILE A 608 7.50 12.76 -19.62
CA ILE A 608 7.36 14.08 -19.00
C ILE A 608 8.75 14.51 -18.54
N GLU A 609 9.19 15.68 -18.97
CA GLU A 609 10.50 16.20 -18.61
C GLU A 609 10.50 16.77 -17.19
N ALA A 610 11.61 16.59 -16.45
CA ALA A 610 11.73 17.11 -15.09
C ALA A 610 11.49 18.62 -15.00
N ASN A 611 11.97 19.38 -15.98
CA ASN A 611 11.80 20.84 -16.03
C ASN A 611 10.33 21.26 -16.18
N GLN A 612 9.53 20.45 -16.88
CA GLN A 612 8.10 20.70 -17.01
C GLN A 612 7.41 20.53 -15.65
N LEU A 613 7.74 19.47 -14.91
CA LEU A 613 7.23 19.24 -13.56
C LEU A 613 7.64 20.35 -12.60
N ILE A 614 8.93 20.71 -12.55
CA ILE A 614 9.42 21.80 -11.71
C ILE A 614 8.68 23.12 -12.01
N SER A 615 8.46 23.45 -13.28
CA SER A 615 7.71 24.65 -13.66
C SER A 615 6.27 24.62 -13.15
N GLN A 616 5.61 23.46 -13.18
CA GLN A 616 4.27 23.28 -12.61
C GLN A 616 4.29 23.40 -11.09
N PHE A 617 5.31 22.86 -10.41
CA PHE A 617 5.44 22.97 -8.96
C PHE A 617 5.63 24.43 -8.52
N GLU A 618 6.45 25.18 -9.25
CA GLU A 618 6.65 26.62 -9.02
C GLU A 618 5.35 27.42 -9.21
N GLN A 619 4.50 27.05 -10.17
CA GLN A 619 3.19 27.66 -10.35
C GLN A 619 2.22 27.31 -9.21
N ILE A 620 2.28 26.09 -8.67
CA ILE A 620 1.46 25.68 -7.52
C ILE A 620 1.85 26.47 -6.28
N VAL A 621 3.15 26.58 -5.98
CA VAL A 621 3.65 27.26 -4.78
C VAL A 621 3.48 28.79 -4.82
N LYS A 622 3.35 29.39 -6.01
CA LYS A 622 3.13 30.84 -6.19
C LYS A 622 1.67 31.28 -6.01
N LYS A 623 0.71 30.35 -6.08
CA LYS A 623 -0.72 30.63 -5.82
C LYS A 623 -0.95 30.73 -4.33
#